data_AF-A0A0L0EY54-F1
#
_entry.id   AF-A0A0L0EY54-F1
#
_cell.length_a   1.000
_cell.length_b   1.000
_cell.length_c   1.000
_cell.angle_alpha   90.00
_cell.angle_beta   90.00
_cell.angle_gamma   90.00
#
_symmetry.space_group_name_H-M   'P 1'
#
loop_
_entity.id
_entity.type
_entity.pdbx_description
1 polymer ?
#
loop_
_entity_poly.entity_id
_entity_poly.type
_entity_poly.pdbx_seq_one_letter_code
_entity_poly.pdbx_strand_id
1 'polypeptide(L)'
;ALDIIAGRRKSGIVGGEVWAMGVKVKGQTLRQNVGFVDQEYTPMATLTVSECLMYSSLLRLPNNTSMRVRKDRVEAVMRDVRITHVADNKIGVRT
;
A
#
# COMPACT_ATOMS: atom_id res chain seq x y z
N ALA A 1 -8.37 -11.59 -12.45
CA ALA A 1 -7.68 -10.97 -13.60
C ALA A 1 -6.71 -9.89 -13.15
N LEU A 2 -7.08 -9.07 -12.16
CA LEU A 2 -6.22 -7.99 -11.63
C LEU A 2 -4.85 -8.47 -11.12
N ASP A 3 -4.78 -9.66 -10.50
CA ASP A 3 -3.52 -10.23 -9.99
C ASP A 3 -2.47 -10.40 -11.10
N ILE A 4 -2.90 -10.84 -12.28
CA ILE A 4 -2.03 -11.06 -13.44
C ILE A 4 -1.48 -9.73 -13.95
N ILE A 5 -2.35 -8.72 -14.05
CA ILE A 5 -1.96 -7.37 -14.47
C ILE A 5 -0.98 -6.80 -13.46
N ALA A 6 -1.28 -6.87 -12.17
CA ALA A 6 -0.42 -6.45 -11.05
C ALA A 6 0.89 -7.27 -10.92
N GLY A 7 1.16 -8.19 -11.85
CA GLY A 7 2.38 -9.00 -11.91
C GLY A 7 2.45 -10.13 -10.89
N ARG A 8 1.40 -10.35 -10.07
CA ARG A 8 1.36 -11.46 -9.12
C ARG A 8 1.13 -12.79 -9.84
N ARG A 9 1.68 -13.87 -9.28
CA ARG A 9 1.54 -15.21 -9.86
C ARG A 9 0.12 -15.71 -9.62
N LYS A 10 -0.55 -16.08 -10.71
CA LYS A 10 -1.80 -16.84 -10.70
C LYS A 10 -1.57 -18.12 -11.50
N SER A 11 -2.16 -19.23 -11.10
CA SER A 11 -2.01 -20.51 -11.79
C SER A 11 -2.62 -20.45 -13.20
N GLY A 12 -2.03 -21.20 -14.14
CA GLY A 12 -2.46 -21.27 -15.53
C GLY A 12 -1.47 -20.67 -16.54
N ILE A 13 -1.77 -20.81 -17.82
CA ILE A 13 -1.01 -20.21 -18.92
C ILE A 13 -1.49 -18.78 -19.09
N VAL A 14 -0.59 -17.81 -18.88
CA VAL A 14 -0.86 -16.38 -19.09
C VAL A 14 -0.21 -15.96 -20.39
N GLY A 15 -1.01 -15.44 -21.33
CA GLY A 15 -0.55 -14.84 -22.58
C GLY A 15 -1.01 -13.39 -22.71
N GLY A 16 -0.38 -12.64 -23.61
CA GLY A 16 -0.71 -11.23 -23.90
C GLY A 16 0.35 -10.24 -23.42
N GLU A 17 0.13 -8.97 -23.73
CA GLU A 17 1.04 -7.87 -23.42
C GLU A 17 0.34 -6.83 -22.53
N VAL A 18 1.09 -6.27 -21.58
CA VAL A 18 0.60 -5.19 -20.72
C VAL A 18 1.29 -3.90 -21.14
N TRP A 19 0.49 -2.87 -21.42
CA TRP A 19 0.95 -1.54 -21.81
C TRP A 19 0.51 -0.54 -20.74
N ALA A 20 1.45 0.27 -20.24
CA ALA A 20 1.17 1.35 -19.30
C ALA A 20 1.81 2.64 -19.83
N MET A 21 1.03 3.72 -19.91
CA MET A 21 1.50 5.03 -20.39
C MET A 21 2.17 4.95 -21.78
N GLY A 22 1.66 4.08 -22.66
CA GLY A 22 2.19 3.88 -24.02
C GLY A 22 3.45 3.02 -24.10
N VAL A 23 3.98 2.50 -22.98
CA VAL A 23 5.17 1.64 -22.94
C VAL A 23 4.78 0.22 -22.53
N LYS A 24 5.38 -0.77 -23.20
CA LYS A 24 5.24 -2.18 -22.84
C LYS A 24 5.94 -2.44 -21.49
N VAL A 25 5.19 -2.90 -20.50
CA VAL A 25 5.66 -3.10 -19.13
C VAL A 25 5.73 -4.57 -18.77
N LYS A 26 6.82 -4.96 -18.10
CA LYS A 26 6.95 -6.29 -17.49
C LYS A 26 6.27 -6.28 -16.12
N GLY A 27 5.69 -7.41 -15.72
CA GLY A 27 5.02 -7.52 -14.41
C GLY A 27 5.92 -7.24 -13.20
N GLN A 28 7.25 -7.33 -13.34
CA GLN A 28 8.18 -6.92 -12.27
C GLN A 28 8.28 -5.39 -12.14
N THR A 29 8.40 -4.68 -13.26
CA THR A 29 8.43 -3.20 -13.30
C THR A 29 7.10 -2.61 -12.83
N LEU A 30 5.98 -3.25 -13.19
CA LEU A 30 4.67 -2.78 -12.74
C LEU A 30 4.51 -2.86 -11.22
N ARG A 31 5.03 -3.92 -10.57
CA ARG A 31 5.00 -4.08 -9.10
C ARG A 31 5.75 -2.99 -8.33
N GLN A 32 6.76 -2.37 -8.94
CA GLN A 32 7.52 -1.30 -8.31
C GLN A 32 6.79 0.05 -8.37
N ASN A 33 5.92 0.23 -9.37
CA ASN A 33 5.32 1.52 -9.69
C ASN A 33 3.81 1.59 -9.42
N VAL A 34 3.15 0.46 -9.10
CA VAL A 34 1.71 0.38 -8.89
C VAL A 34 1.40 -0.13 -7.48
N GLY A 35 0.46 0.55 -6.81
CA GLY A 35 -0.14 0.07 -5.56
C GLY A 35 -1.21 -0.97 -5.84
N PHE A 36 -1.19 -2.08 -5.09
CA PHE A 36 -2.22 -3.12 -5.12
C PHE A 36 -2.83 -3.27 -3.74
N VAL A 37 -4.16 -3.35 -3.67
CA VAL A 37 -4.90 -3.55 -2.42
C VAL A 37 -5.57 -4.92 -2.50
N ASP A 38 -5.17 -5.83 -1.62
CA ASP A 38 -5.75 -7.17 -1.49
C ASP A 38 -7.18 -7.10 -0.90
N GLN A 39 -8.06 -8.03 -1.27
CA GLN A 39 -9.43 -8.08 -0.72
C GLN A 39 -9.45 -8.44 0.76
N GLU A 40 -8.53 -9.30 1.19
CA GLU A 40 -8.34 -9.66 2.58
C GLU A 40 -7.17 -8.84 3.15
N TYR A 41 -7.46 -8.06 4.18
CA TYR A 41 -6.45 -7.31 4.94
C TYR A 41 -6.33 -7.93 6.33
N THR A 42 -5.14 -8.44 6.65
CA THR A 42 -4.81 -8.93 8.00
C THR A 42 -3.95 -7.90 8.71
N PRO A 43 -4.55 -6.97 9.48
CA PRO A 43 -3.78 -6.00 10.24
C PRO A 43 -3.03 -6.65 11.40
N MET A 44 -1.89 -6.03 11.77
CA MET A 44 -1.30 -6.26 13.08
C MET A 44 -2.23 -5.67 14.14
N ALA A 45 -2.96 -6.54 14.85
CA ALA A 45 -4.04 -6.14 15.76
C ALA A 45 -3.58 -5.37 17.03
N THR A 46 -2.27 -5.19 17.20
CA THR A 46 -1.66 -4.53 18.35
C THR A 46 -1.41 -3.04 18.15
N LEU A 47 -1.43 -2.55 16.91
CA LEU A 47 -1.07 -1.17 16.56
C LEU A 47 -2.30 -0.27 16.38
N THR A 48 -2.14 1.03 16.65
CA THR A 48 -3.11 2.06 16.25
C THR A 48 -3.06 2.32 14.75
N VAL A 49 -4.09 2.99 14.21
CA VAL A 49 -4.12 3.43 12.81
C VAL A 49 -2.90 4.29 12.47
N SER A 50 -2.57 5.25 13.35
CA SER A 50 -1.41 6.13 13.18
C SER A 50 -0.09 5.35 13.20
N GLU A 51 0.08 4.42 14.14
CA GLU A 51 1.28 3.59 14.25
C GLU A 51 1.46 2.68 13.03
N CYS A 52 0.38 2.08 12.53
CA CYS A 52 0.44 1.22 11.35
C CYS A 52 0.82 2.02 10.09
N LEU A 53 0.26 3.23 9.92
CA LEU A 53 0.61 4.10 8.80
C LEU A 53 2.05 4.60 8.92
N MET A 54 2.50 4.94 10.12
CA MET A 54 3.89 5.31 10.39
C MET A 54 4.83 4.15 10.07
N TYR A 55 4.53 2.93 10.51
CA TYR A 55 5.31 1.74 10.22
C TYR A 55 5.40 1.47 8.71
N SER A 56 4.28 1.59 8.00
CA SER A 56 4.22 1.55 6.54
C SER A 56 5.11 2.62 5.89
N SER A 57 5.08 3.86 6.41
CA SER A 57 5.94 4.96 5.94
C SER A 57 7.42 4.66 6.17
N LEU A 58 7.76 4.00 7.28
CA LEU A 58 9.13 3.65 7.64
C LEU A 58 9.75 2.68 6.63
N LEU A 59 8.97 1.68 6.22
CA LEU A 59 9.41 0.63 5.28
C LEU A 59 9.40 1.04 3.81
N ARG A 60 8.46 1.91 3.39
CA ARG A 60 8.27 2.26 1.98
C ARG A 60 8.99 3.52 1.54
N LEU A 61 9.23 4.47 2.45
CA LEU A 61 9.92 5.71 2.11
C LEU A 61 11.45 5.56 2.23
N PRO A 62 12.23 6.23 1.36
CA PRO A 62 13.68 6.19 1.41
C PRO A 62 14.23 6.58 2.77
N ASN A 63 15.35 5.97 3.19
CA ASN A 63 15.99 6.23 4.50
C ASN A 63 16.39 7.69 4.71
N ASN A 64 16.65 8.44 3.62
CA ASN A 64 16.95 9.87 3.67
C ASN A 64 15.73 10.76 3.98
N THR A 65 14.53 10.18 4.14
CA THR A 65 13.32 10.93 4.49
C THR A 65 13.30 11.22 5.99
N SER A 66 13.29 12.51 6.36
CA SER A 66 13.24 12.93 7.76
C SER A 66 11.97 12.47 8.47
N MET A 67 12.05 12.28 9.79
CA MET A 67 10.89 11.87 10.60
C MET A 67 9.73 12.88 10.52
N ARG A 68 10.04 14.18 10.37
CA ARG A 68 9.02 15.21 10.16
C ARG A 68 8.26 14.98 8.87
N VAL A 69 8.97 14.80 7.75
CA VAL A 69 8.34 14.54 6.43
C VAL A 69 7.52 13.25 6.44
N ARG A 70 7.96 12.22 7.17
CA ARG A 70 7.18 10.98 7.33
C ARG A 70 5.86 11.22 8.07
N LYS A 71 5.90 11.97 9.19
CA LYS A 71 4.69 12.36 9.94
C LYS A 71 3.73 13.18 9.08
N ASP A 72 4.23 14.21 8.40
CA ASP A 72 3.43 15.08 7.55
C ASP A 72 2.71 14.28 6.44
N ARG A 73 3.40 13.29 5.85
CA ARG A 73 2.79 12.36 4.87
C ARG A 73 1.70 11.49 5.48
N VAL A 74 1.93 10.94 6.67
CA VAL A 74 0.95 10.09 7.35
C VAL A 74 -0.30 10.89 7.70
N GLU A 75 -0.15 12.11 8.21
CA GLU A 75 -1.27 13.00 8.50
C GLU A 75 -2.05 13.40 7.24
N ALA A 76 -1.34 13.72 6.15
CA ALA A 76 -1.96 14.01 4.87
C ALA A 76 -2.81 12.84 4.36
N VAL A 77 -2.26 11.62 4.38
CA VAL A 77 -2.99 10.41 3.96
C VAL A 77 -4.22 10.16 4.83
N MET A 78 -4.10 10.29 6.16
CA MET A 78 -5.24 10.13 7.08
C MET A 78 -6.34 11.16 6.80
N ARG A 79 -5.97 12.38 6.40
CA ARG A 79 -6.91 13.44 6.04
C ARG A 79 -7.59 13.15 4.70
N ASP A 80 -6.83 12.73 3.69
CA ASP A 80 -7.33 12.43 2.35
C ASP A 80 -8.38 11.32 2.36
N VAL A 81 -8.15 10.28 3.16
CA VAL A 81 -9.11 9.16 3.34
C VAL A 81 -10.09 9.37 4.50
N ARG A 82 -10.04 10.53 5.16
CA ARG A 82 -10.96 10.96 6.24
C ARG A 82 -11.02 10.05 7.47
N ILE A 83 -9.90 9.44 7.84
CA ILE A 83 -9.78 8.53 9.00
C ILE A 83 -9.08 9.15 10.22
N THR A 84 -8.84 10.47 10.22
CA THR A 84 -8.17 11.17 11.32
C THR A 84 -8.85 10.95 12.68
N HIS A 85 -10.18 10.79 12.71
CA HIS A 85 -10.95 10.55 13.93
C HIS A 85 -10.72 9.16 14.58
N VAL A 86 -10.13 8.21 13.84
CA VAL A 86 -9.76 6.88 14.35
C VAL A 86 -8.25 6.68 14.47
N ALA A 87 -7.46 7.76 14.38
CA ALA A 87 -6.00 7.68 14.37
C ALA A 87 -5.43 6.90 15.57
N ASP A 88 -6.02 7.06 16.75
CA ASP A 88 -5.59 6.43 18.01
C ASP A 88 -6.33 5.12 18.33
N ASN A 89 -7.26 4.69 17.47
CA ASN A 89 -7.94 3.42 17.64
C ASN A 89 -7.02 2.26 17.23
N LYS A 90 -7.02 1.19 18.03
CA LYS A 90 -6.32 -0.04 17.69
C LYS A 90 -6.99 -0.73 16.51
N ILE A 91 -6.21 -1.12 15.51
CA ILE A 91 -6.71 -1.86 14.37
C ILE A 91 -7.04 -3.29 14.82
N GLY A 92 -8.17 -3.84 14.40
CA GLY A 92 -8.54 -5.24 14.68
C GLY A 92 -9.28 -5.47 16.00
N VAL A 93 -9.61 -4.43 16.76
CA VAL A 93 -10.56 -4.55 17.88
C VAL A 93 -11.96 -4.70 17.29
N ARG A 94 -12.49 -5.93 17.31
CA ARG A 94 -13.92 -6.19 17.08
C ARG A 94 -14.69 -5.55 18.24
N THR A 95 -15.45 -4.50 17.96
CA THR A 95 -16.70 -4.23 18.68
C THR A 95 -17.83 -4.68 17.76
#